data_AF-A0AAN7SRF3-F1
#
_entry.id   AF-A0AAN7SRF3-F1
#
_cell.length_a   1.000
_cell.length_b   1.000
_cell.length_c   1.000
_cell.angle_alpha   90.00
_cell.angle_beta   90.00
_cell.angle_gamma   90.00
#
_symmetry.space_group_name_H-M   'P 1'
#
loop_
_entity.id
_entity.type
_entity.pdbx_description
1 polymer ?
#
loop_
_entity_poly.entity_id
_entity_poly.type
_entity_poly.pdbx_seq_one_letter_code
_entity_poly.pdbx_strand_id
1 'polypeptide(L)'
;MHNLRYKQFIADGDSCVYAKIQQIVPYGAKVTKMECTNHAIKNYGKRLHTLKTDTKNVSAAARKQLSPKVIVGLQRIAQKAMYSNAHGDIDTLIQDLNNGPNHVFNQHTVCKDYYCDSVGDISNSQIKDVQSSGLLRLIQGK
;
A
#
# COMPACT_ATOMS: atom_id res chain seq x y z
N MET A 1 -34.29 8.10 -14.93
CA MET A 1 -33.85 8.00 -13.51
C MET A 1 -33.91 9.40 -12.92
N HIS A 2 -34.97 9.75 -12.19
CA HIS A 2 -35.14 11.09 -11.61
C HIS A 2 -35.25 10.97 -10.09
N ASN A 3 -34.53 11.82 -9.34
CA ASN A 3 -34.41 11.93 -7.86
C ASN A 3 -33.37 11.07 -7.11
N LEU A 4 -32.43 10.40 -7.76
CA LEU A 4 -31.30 9.78 -7.03
C LEU A 4 -30.26 10.83 -6.60
N ARG A 5 -29.87 10.78 -5.32
CA ARG A 5 -28.77 11.58 -4.76
C ARG A 5 -27.70 10.65 -4.20
N TYR A 6 -26.47 10.81 -4.67
CA TYR A 6 -25.34 10.03 -4.19
C TYR A 6 -24.73 10.71 -2.95
N LYS A 7 -24.37 9.91 -1.95
CA LYS A 7 -23.70 10.41 -0.72
C LYS A 7 -22.18 10.28 -0.78
N GLN A 8 -21.70 9.23 -1.44
CA GLN A 8 -20.29 8.87 -1.49
C GLN A 8 -19.85 8.69 -2.94
N PHE A 9 -18.65 9.18 -3.23
CA PHE A 9 -17.97 9.00 -4.51
C PHE A 9 -16.69 8.22 -4.28
N ILE A 10 -16.59 7.03 -4.86
CA ILE A 10 -15.39 6.20 -4.78
C ILE A 10 -14.42 6.64 -5.89
N ALA A 11 -13.32 7.26 -5.51
CA ALA A 11 -12.29 7.77 -6.41
C ALA A 11 -11.05 6.87 -6.42
N ASP A 12 -10.23 6.99 -7.45
CA ASP A 12 -8.98 6.26 -7.62
C ASP A 12 -7.72 7.11 -7.36
N GLY A 13 -7.89 8.32 -6.81
CA GLY A 13 -6.83 9.33 -6.66
C GLY A 13 -7.30 10.73 -7.07
N ASP A 14 -6.53 11.39 -7.93
CA ASP A 14 -6.84 12.71 -8.48
C ASP A 14 -7.93 12.66 -9.54
N SER A 15 -9.17 12.69 -9.08
CA SER A 15 -10.33 12.76 -9.96
C SER A 15 -10.86 14.18 -10.08
N CYS A 16 -10.67 14.80 -11.24
CA CYS A 16 -11.34 16.05 -11.61
C CYS A 16 -12.88 15.90 -11.62
N VAL A 17 -13.38 14.66 -11.63
CA VAL A 17 -14.80 14.33 -11.53
C VAL A 17 -15.35 14.74 -10.17
N TYR A 18 -14.60 14.58 -9.07
CA TYR A 18 -15.08 15.02 -7.75
C TYR A 18 -15.28 16.54 -7.70
N ALA A 19 -14.34 17.31 -8.25
CA ALA A 19 -14.46 18.76 -8.37
C ALA A 19 -15.69 19.15 -9.21
N LYS A 20 -15.93 18.44 -10.33
CA LYS A 20 -17.15 18.62 -11.15
C LYS A 20 -18.43 18.28 -10.39
N ILE A 21 -18.43 17.22 -9.58
CA ILE A 21 -19.59 16.87 -8.73
C ILE A 21 -19.87 18.00 -7.74
N GLN A 22 -18.84 18.55 -7.10
CA GLN A 22 -19.00 19.65 -6.15
C GLN A 22 -19.56 20.93 -6.79
N GLN A 23 -19.16 21.23 -8.03
CA GLN A 23 -19.53 22.47 -8.73
C GLN A 23 -20.87 22.40 -9.47
N ILE A 24 -21.18 21.27 -10.11
CA ILE A 24 -22.29 21.16 -11.08
C ILE A 24 -23.55 20.60 -10.43
N VAL A 25 -23.40 19.75 -9.41
CA VAL A 25 -24.53 19.05 -8.80
C VAL A 25 -25.10 19.89 -7.64
N PRO A 26 -26.42 20.16 -7.57
CA PRO A 26 -27.00 20.99 -6.50
C PRO A 26 -26.74 20.49 -5.08
N TYR A 27 -26.50 19.20 -4.91
CA TYR A 27 -26.14 18.56 -3.64
C TYR A 27 -24.65 18.19 -3.55
N GLY A 28 -23.81 18.65 -4.47
CA GLY A 28 -22.40 18.28 -4.61
C GLY A 28 -21.58 18.52 -3.34
N ALA A 29 -21.86 19.60 -2.61
CA ALA A 29 -21.22 19.90 -1.32
C ALA A 29 -21.47 18.83 -0.23
N LYS A 30 -22.50 17.99 -0.38
CA LYS A 30 -22.83 16.89 0.53
C LYS A 30 -22.22 15.55 0.11
N VAL A 31 -21.50 15.50 -1.02
CA VAL A 31 -20.86 14.27 -1.51
C VAL A 31 -19.48 14.14 -0.89
N THR A 32 -19.24 13.03 -0.21
CA THR A 32 -17.92 12.69 0.36
C THR A 32 -17.10 11.88 -0.63
N LYS A 33 -15.85 12.28 -0.85
CA LYS A 33 -14.88 11.50 -1.63
C LYS A 33 -14.27 10.41 -0.74
N MET A 34 -14.23 9.18 -1.25
CA MET A 34 -13.61 8.03 -0.60
C MET A 34 -12.59 7.42 -1.57
N GLU A 35 -11.37 7.20 -1.12
CA GLU A 35 -10.33 6.61 -1.96
C GLU A 35 -10.50 5.09 -2.06
N CYS A 36 -10.31 4.54 -3.26
CA CYS A 36 -10.44 3.12 -3.51
C CYS A 36 -9.17 2.37 -3.09
N THR A 37 -9.28 1.56 -2.04
CA THR A 37 -8.19 0.70 -1.57
C THR A 37 -7.66 -0.23 -2.66
N ASN A 38 -8.53 -0.79 -3.50
CA ASN A 38 -8.10 -1.69 -4.59
C ASN A 38 -7.22 -0.94 -5.61
N HIS A 39 -7.53 0.32 -5.91
CA HIS A 39 -6.69 1.15 -6.77
C HIS A 39 -5.37 1.49 -6.09
N ALA A 40 -5.36 1.81 -4.80
CA ALA A 40 -4.14 2.04 -4.03
C ALA A 40 -3.20 0.82 -4.04
N ILE A 41 -3.73 -0.39 -3.79
CA ILE A 41 -2.97 -1.64 -3.82
C ILE A 41 -2.46 -1.98 -5.23
N LYS A 42 -3.27 -1.71 -6.27
CA LYS A 42 -2.85 -1.88 -7.67
C LYS A 42 -1.72 -0.93 -8.04
N ASN A 43 -1.81 0.33 -7.62
CA ASN A 43 -0.78 1.34 -7.86
C ASN A 43 0.52 0.99 -7.14
N TYR A 44 0.43 0.52 -5.89
CA TYR A 44 1.57 0.02 -5.13
C TYR A 44 2.27 -1.14 -5.86
N GLY A 45 1.51 -2.16 -6.29
CA GLY A 45 2.04 -3.27 -7.08
C GLY A 45 2.70 -2.82 -8.39
N LYS A 46 2.04 -1.90 -9.13
CA LYS A 46 2.60 -1.32 -10.36
C LYS A 46 3.95 -0.66 -10.10
N ARG A 47 4.08 0.10 -9.01
CA ARG A 47 5.34 0.75 -8.62
C ARG A 47 6.43 -0.28 -8.30
N LEU A 48 6.11 -1.36 -7.59
CA LEU A 48 7.05 -2.47 -7.32
C LEU A 48 7.52 -3.14 -8.62
N HIS A 49 6.63 -3.36 -9.57
CA HIS A 49 6.99 -3.87 -10.89
C HIS A 49 7.89 -2.90 -11.66
N THR A 50 7.63 -1.59 -11.60
CA THR A 50 8.51 -0.58 -12.19
C THR A 50 9.90 -0.63 -11.56
N LEU A 51 10.01 -0.71 -10.24
CA LEU A 51 11.31 -0.83 -9.53
C LEU A 51 12.07 -2.09 -9.97
N LYS A 52 11.38 -3.22 -10.14
CA LYS A 52 11.96 -4.48 -10.61
C LYS A 52 12.58 -4.36 -12.01
N THR A 53 12.01 -3.54 -12.88
CA THR A 53 12.45 -3.38 -14.28
C THR A 53 13.36 -2.18 -14.51
N ASP A 54 13.50 -1.28 -13.53
CA ASP A 54 14.31 -0.07 -13.67
C ASP A 54 15.81 -0.38 -13.56
N THR A 55 16.45 -0.62 -14.70
CA THR A 55 17.89 -0.90 -14.78
C THR A 55 18.77 0.34 -14.62
N LYS A 56 18.19 1.55 -14.63
CA LYS A 56 18.94 2.82 -14.59
C LYS A 56 19.12 3.31 -13.16
N ASN A 57 18.04 3.28 -12.37
CA ASN A 57 18.02 3.86 -11.02
C ASN A 57 18.03 2.81 -9.91
N VAL A 58 17.82 1.52 -10.22
CA VAL A 58 17.73 0.45 -9.23
C VAL A 58 18.81 -0.61 -9.46
N SER A 59 19.58 -0.88 -8.40
CA SER A 59 20.67 -1.86 -8.42
C SER A 59 20.17 -3.25 -8.83
N ALA A 60 21.03 -4.03 -9.51
CA ALA A 60 20.69 -5.40 -9.88
C ALA A 60 20.38 -6.28 -8.65
N ALA A 61 21.08 -6.04 -7.54
CA ALA A 61 20.82 -6.70 -6.26
C ALA A 61 19.40 -6.41 -5.75
N ALA A 62 18.97 -5.14 -5.72
CA ALA A 62 17.63 -4.77 -5.28
C ALA A 62 16.53 -5.36 -6.18
N ARG A 63 16.73 -5.32 -7.51
CA ARG A 63 15.78 -5.90 -8.47
C ARG A 63 15.61 -7.41 -8.30
N LYS A 64 16.69 -8.13 -7.97
CA LYS A 64 16.66 -9.58 -7.74
C LYS A 64 15.82 -9.96 -6.52
N GLN A 65 15.76 -9.10 -5.50
CA GLN A 65 14.94 -9.31 -4.30
C GLN A 65 13.43 -9.15 -4.59
N LEU A 66 13.04 -8.42 -5.65
CA LEU A 66 11.63 -8.26 -6.09
C LEU A 66 11.15 -9.43 -6.95
N SER A 67 11.11 -10.64 -6.37
CA SER A 67 10.46 -11.79 -7.02
C SER A 67 8.93 -11.56 -7.14
N PRO A 68 8.23 -12.23 -8.07
CA PRO A 68 6.77 -12.13 -8.16
C PRO A 68 6.08 -12.48 -6.83
N LYS A 69 6.60 -13.49 -6.10
CA LYS A 69 6.10 -13.88 -4.78
C LYS A 69 6.24 -12.75 -3.75
N VAL A 70 7.38 -12.06 -3.74
CA VAL A 70 7.63 -10.92 -2.85
C VAL A 70 6.67 -9.77 -3.16
N ILE A 71 6.47 -9.43 -4.44
CA ILE A 71 5.55 -8.35 -4.84
C ILE A 71 4.12 -8.66 -4.37
N VAL A 72 3.64 -9.89 -4.61
CA VAL A 72 2.33 -10.33 -4.13
C VAL A 72 2.25 -10.29 -2.60
N GLY A 73 3.29 -10.72 -1.90
CA GLY A 73 3.37 -10.65 -0.44
C GLY A 73 3.23 -9.22 0.08
N LEU A 74 3.98 -8.27 -0.50
CA LEU A 74 3.92 -6.86 -0.13
C LEU A 74 2.51 -6.28 -0.36
N GLN A 75 1.89 -6.59 -1.50
CA GLN A 75 0.51 -6.15 -1.79
C GLN A 75 -0.51 -6.73 -0.80
N ARG A 76 -0.38 -8.01 -0.43
CA ARG A 76 -1.29 -8.66 0.51
C ARG A 76 -1.19 -8.05 1.91
N ILE A 77 0.02 -7.76 2.39
CA ILE A 77 0.20 -7.13 3.70
C ILE A 77 -0.30 -5.69 3.69
N ALA A 78 -0.02 -4.92 2.63
CA ALA A 78 -0.59 -3.59 2.49
C ALA A 78 -2.13 -3.62 2.49
N GLN A 79 -2.75 -4.60 1.81
CA GLN A 79 -4.20 -4.76 1.81
C GLN A 79 -4.75 -5.08 3.21
N LYS A 80 -4.15 -6.05 3.91
CA LYS A 80 -4.53 -6.40 5.28
C LYS A 80 -4.41 -5.18 6.21
N ALA A 81 -3.30 -4.47 6.15
CA ALA A 81 -3.08 -3.25 6.93
C ALA A 81 -4.16 -2.18 6.66
N MET A 82 -4.47 -1.91 5.38
CA MET A 82 -5.50 -0.94 5.01
C MET A 82 -6.91 -1.37 5.45
N TYR A 83 -7.24 -2.66 5.40
CA TYR A 83 -8.56 -3.15 5.79
C TYR A 83 -8.74 -3.16 7.31
N SER A 84 -7.72 -3.62 8.05
CA SER A 84 -7.75 -3.63 9.52
C SER A 84 -7.79 -2.22 10.11
N ASN A 85 -7.23 -1.23 9.41
CA ASN A 85 -7.23 0.17 9.82
C ASN A 85 -8.25 1.04 9.07
N ALA A 86 -9.24 0.46 8.37
CA ALA A 86 -10.20 1.22 7.56
C ALA A 86 -11.02 2.25 8.36
N HIS A 87 -11.21 1.98 9.65
CA HIS A 87 -11.85 2.88 10.63
C HIS A 87 -10.91 3.22 11.80
N GLY A 88 -9.62 2.89 11.65
CA GLY A 88 -8.63 2.93 12.70
C GLY A 88 -7.79 4.20 12.67
N ASP A 89 -6.73 4.15 13.46
CA ASP A 89 -5.74 5.21 13.58
C ASP A 89 -4.79 5.26 12.36
N ILE A 90 -4.59 6.46 11.81
CA ILE A 90 -3.75 6.69 10.63
C ILE A 90 -2.29 6.39 10.96
N ASP A 91 -1.82 6.72 12.16
CA ASP A 91 -0.43 6.48 12.55
C ASP A 91 -0.14 4.99 12.59
N THR A 92 -1.08 4.21 13.12
CA THR A 92 -1.04 2.75 13.08
C THR A 92 -0.97 2.21 11.65
N LEU A 93 -1.81 2.70 10.73
CA LEU A 93 -1.76 2.30 9.32
C LEU A 93 -0.39 2.62 8.70
N ILE A 94 0.17 3.80 8.96
CA ILE A 94 1.48 4.19 8.46
C ILE A 94 2.57 3.25 8.99
N GLN A 95 2.52 2.90 10.28
CA GLN A 95 3.47 1.96 10.88
C GLN A 95 3.38 0.57 10.23
N ASP A 96 2.17 0.05 10.02
CA ASP A 96 1.96 -1.26 9.40
C ASP A 96 2.45 -1.29 7.95
N LEU A 97 2.14 -0.25 7.17
CA LEU A 97 2.59 -0.15 5.78
C LEU A 97 4.12 -0.06 5.70
N ASN A 98 4.75 0.68 6.62
CA ASN A 98 6.22 0.75 6.72
C ASN A 98 6.86 -0.58 7.18
N ASN A 99 6.14 -1.36 7.99
CA ASN A 99 6.58 -2.67 8.46
C ASN A 99 6.32 -3.80 7.44
N GLY A 100 5.44 -3.59 6.46
CA GLY A 100 5.12 -4.56 5.42
C GLY A 100 6.34 -5.24 4.77
N PRO A 101 7.41 -4.50 4.38
CA PRO A 101 8.65 -5.10 3.91
C PRO A 101 9.33 -6.00 4.93
N ASN A 102 9.45 -5.59 6.19
CA ASN A 102 10.06 -6.41 7.24
C ASN A 102 9.31 -7.75 7.38
N HIS A 103 7.97 -7.70 7.43
CA HIS A 103 7.14 -8.89 7.47
C HIS A 103 7.42 -9.84 6.28
N VAL A 104 7.44 -9.31 5.05
CA VAL A 104 7.63 -10.15 3.85
C VAL A 104 9.02 -10.77 3.79
N PHE A 105 10.01 -10.15 4.43
CA PHE A 105 11.39 -10.64 4.53
C PHE A 105 11.69 -11.31 5.88
N ASN A 106 10.67 -11.91 6.51
CA ASN A 106 10.75 -12.73 7.73
C ASN A 106 11.30 -12.01 8.98
N GLN A 107 11.06 -10.70 9.09
CA GLN A 107 11.36 -9.92 10.29
C GLN A 107 10.05 -9.52 10.97
N HIS A 108 9.62 -10.30 11.96
CA HIS A 108 8.31 -10.17 12.58
C HIS A 108 8.31 -9.43 13.93
N THR A 109 9.39 -8.71 14.25
CA THR A 109 9.60 -8.06 15.57
C THR A 109 8.53 -7.04 15.95
N VAL A 110 7.96 -6.33 14.98
CA VAL A 110 6.91 -5.32 15.19
C VAL A 110 5.63 -5.64 14.42
N CYS A 111 5.47 -6.91 14.02
CA CYS A 111 4.23 -7.38 13.41
C CYS A 111 3.09 -7.41 14.42
N LYS A 112 1.85 -7.34 13.90
CA LYS A 112 0.63 -7.48 14.68
C LYS A 112 -0.13 -8.73 14.26
N ASP A 113 -0.89 -9.26 15.20
CA ASP A 113 -1.66 -10.50 15.09
C ASP A 113 -2.65 -10.52 13.92
N TYR A 114 -3.31 -9.41 13.61
CA TYR A 114 -4.29 -9.35 12.51
C TYR A 114 -3.71 -9.52 11.10
N TYR A 115 -2.38 -9.45 10.92
CA TYR A 115 -1.76 -9.76 9.63
C TYR A 115 -0.59 -10.75 9.68
N CYS A 116 -0.19 -11.21 10.86
CA CYS A 116 0.97 -12.06 11.04
C CYS A 116 0.72 -13.16 12.08
N ASP A 117 0.99 -14.40 11.67
CA ASP A 117 0.84 -15.58 12.53
C ASP A 117 2.13 -15.91 13.31
N SER A 118 3.24 -15.27 12.97
CA SER A 118 4.59 -15.53 13.52
C SER A 118 5.15 -14.31 14.25
N VAL A 119 4.31 -13.58 14.99
CA VAL A 119 4.73 -12.35 15.68
C VAL A 119 5.94 -12.63 16.57
N GLY A 120 6.97 -11.79 16.45
CA GLY A 120 8.24 -11.93 17.17
C GLY A 120 9.28 -12.86 16.53
N ASP A 121 8.93 -13.64 15.50
CA ASP A 121 9.88 -14.53 14.82
C ASP A 121 10.89 -13.76 13.95
N ILE A 122 12.16 -14.16 14.06
CA ILE A 122 13.29 -13.62 13.31
C ILE A 122 14.21 -14.71 12.74
N SER A 123 13.83 -15.99 12.87
CA SER A 123 14.69 -17.15 12.62
C SER A 123 15.24 -17.20 11.18
N ASN A 124 14.49 -16.66 10.21
CA ASN A 124 14.84 -16.64 8.78
C ASN A 124 14.87 -15.22 8.20
N SER A 125 15.14 -14.22 9.04
CA SER A 125 15.12 -12.81 8.64
C SER A 125 16.13 -12.51 7.53
N GLN A 126 15.62 -12.01 6.40
CA GLN A 126 16.41 -11.62 5.22
C GLN A 126 16.62 -10.10 5.17
N ILE A 127 16.21 -9.37 6.21
CA ILE A 127 16.11 -7.90 6.16
C ILE A 127 17.47 -7.21 5.97
N LYS A 128 18.55 -7.79 6.50
CA LYS A 128 19.91 -7.26 6.34
C LYS A 128 20.36 -7.26 4.87
N ASP A 129 20.02 -8.31 4.12
CA ASP A 129 20.33 -8.42 2.69
C ASP A 129 19.50 -7.44 1.86
N VAL A 130 18.25 -7.24 2.24
CA VAL A 130 17.36 -6.27 1.59
C VAL A 130 17.83 -4.84 1.86
N GLN A 131 18.29 -4.56 3.08
CA GLN A 131 18.89 -3.28 3.45
C GLN A 131 20.17 -3.01 2.66
N SER A 132 21.09 -3.97 2.60
CA SER A 132 22.36 -3.82 1.87
C SER A 132 22.16 -3.64 0.37
N SER A 133 21.11 -4.23 -0.19
CA SER A 133 20.75 -4.03 -1.60
C SER A 133 20.18 -2.63 -1.92
N GLY A 134 19.78 -1.86 -0.90
CA GLY A 134 19.08 -0.58 -1.03
C GLY A 134 17.57 -0.70 -1.29
N LEU A 135 17.03 -1.91 -1.47
CA LEU A 135 15.62 -2.13 -1.79
C LEU A 135 14.68 -1.63 -0.69
N LEU A 136 15.02 -1.81 0.58
CA LEU A 136 14.14 -1.44 1.69
C LEU A 136 13.75 0.04 1.64
N ARG A 137 14.75 0.90 1.38
CA ARG A 137 14.58 2.35 1.27
C ARG A 137 13.68 2.72 0.09
N LEU A 138 13.86 2.06 -1.06
CA LEU A 138 13.05 2.28 -2.27
C LEU A 138 11.58 1.92 -2.07
N ILE A 139 11.28 0.84 -1.34
CA ILE A 139 9.90 0.42 -1.05
C ILE A 139 9.24 1.37 -0.05
N GLN A 140 9.99 1.83 0.96
CA GLN A 140 9.49 2.76 1.99
C GLN A 140 9.42 4.22 1.51
N GLY A 141 9.96 4.54 0.33
CA GLY A 141 9.93 5.90 -0.23
C GLY A 141 10.82 6.91 0.53
N LYS A 142 11.90 6.42 1.16
CA LYS A 142 12.86 7.25 1.93
C LYS A 142 14.12 7.56 1.12
#